data_AF-A0A8J4XVV2-F1
#
_entry.id   AF-A0A8J4XVV2-F1
#
_cell.length_a   1.000
_cell.length_b   1.000
_cell.length_c   1.000
_cell.angle_alpha   90.00
_cell.angle_beta   90.00
_cell.angle_gamma   90.00
#
_symmetry.space_group_name_H-M   'P 1'
#
loop_
_entity.id
_entity.type
_entity.pdbx_description
1 polymer ?
#
loop_
_entity_poly.entity_id
_entity_poly.type
_entity_poly.pdbx_seq_one_letter_code
_entity_poly.pdbx_strand_id
1 'polypeptide(L)'
;MEDTEAEDQRGEVQDGHGHWGNLFDVAHADALKLIKNPEDRDFLLAQREIGRRGSLGSVDLVLVREEAAQKKKEANARQIERTRMEQEALCSQVKLASYSSVSSESEGCVLEEKGAVGGDAGHPKRKRKQVENVWTPGLTAALDRTKISNRVVPYVLTEVAKSLGHDPVELNMSRFSVKRYRERYRAEKWADLKEGFKETGNHVSFNETGSSFLPSWIPERV
;
A
#
# COMPACT_ATOMS: atom_id res chain seq x y z
N MET A 1 32.82 63.60 38.12
CA MET A 1 31.86 64.34 37.29
C MET A 1 32.49 64.36 35.90
N GLU A 2 32.15 63.51 34.96
CA GLU A 2 30.91 62.73 34.75
C GLU A 2 31.27 61.40 34.09
N ASP A 3 30.64 60.31 34.56
CA ASP A 3 30.68 59.00 33.95
C ASP A 3 29.68 58.96 32.79
N THR A 4 30.11 58.59 31.57
CA THR A 4 29.21 58.40 30.42
C THR A 4 28.82 56.93 30.34
N GLU A 5 27.55 56.67 30.65
CA GLU A 5 26.89 55.37 30.60
C GLU A 5 26.82 54.84 29.16
N ALA A 6 27.27 53.60 28.96
CA ALA A 6 27.11 52.87 27.71
C ALA A 6 25.75 52.17 27.74
N GLU A 7 24.80 52.63 26.91
CA GLU A 7 23.50 51.97 26.74
C GLU A 7 23.64 50.67 25.94
N ASP A 8 23.26 49.59 26.61
CA ASP A 8 23.20 48.21 26.17
C ASP A 8 21.95 47.97 25.31
N GLN A 9 22.09 48.01 23.99
CA GLN A 9 21.01 47.67 23.06
C GLN A 9 20.87 46.14 22.92
N ARG A 10 20.18 45.51 23.86
CA ARG A 10 19.64 44.16 23.67
C ARG A 10 18.39 44.26 22.80
N GLY A 11 18.55 43.99 21.50
CA GLY A 11 17.42 43.79 20.61
C GLY A 11 16.58 42.60 21.08
N GLU A 12 15.29 42.85 21.32
CA GLU A 12 14.30 41.80 21.58
C GLU A 12 14.29 40.81 20.42
N VAL A 13 14.61 39.54 20.71
CA VAL A 13 14.42 38.44 19.76
C VAL A 13 12.92 38.17 19.70
N GLN A 14 12.26 38.64 18.64
CA GLN A 14 10.86 38.30 18.38
C GLN A 14 10.76 36.79 18.12
N ASP A 15 9.95 36.12 18.93
CA ASP A 15 9.66 34.69 18.84
C ASP A 15 9.13 34.33 17.44
N GLY A 16 9.93 33.57 16.68
CA GLY A 16 9.71 33.16 15.29
C GLY A 16 8.60 32.13 15.09
N HIS A 17 7.45 32.29 15.74
CA HIS A 17 6.33 31.34 15.71
C HIS A 17 5.25 31.65 14.65
N GLY A 18 5.47 32.63 13.76
CA GLY A 18 4.53 33.00 12.69
C GLY A 18 5.05 32.90 11.25
N HIS A 19 6.33 32.60 11.02
CA HIS A 19 6.97 32.85 9.71
C HIS A 19 6.83 31.71 8.69
N TRP A 20 6.48 30.49 9.12
CA TRP A 20 6.50 29.30 8.26
C TRP A 20 5.38 29.24 7.21
N GLY A 21 4.30 30.02 7.40
CA GLY A 21 3.17 30.07 6.45
C GLY A 21 3.54 30.67 5.08
N ASN A 22 4.57 31.52 5.04
CA ASN A 22 5.03 32.21 3.84
C ASN A 22 6.37 31.67 3.31
N LEU A 23 6.89 30.57 3.87
CA LEU A 23 8.21 30.03 3.52
C LEU A 23 8.32 29.56 2.06
N PHE A 24 7.17 29.33 1.39
CA PHE A 24 7.10 28.88 0.01
C PHE A 24 6.70 29.97 -0.99
N ASP A 25 6.85 31.26 -0.66
CA ASP A 25 6.74 32.35 -1.65
C ASP A 25 8.03 32.46 -2.48
N VAL A 26 8.21 31.53 -3.42
CA VAL A 26 9.41 31.41 -4.29
C VAL A 26 9.39 32.41 -5.45
N ALA A 27 8.91 33.63 -5.22
CA ALA A 27 8.94 34.70 -6.21
C ALA A 27 10.08 35.67 -5.92
N HIS A 28 10.66 36.25 -6.97
CA HIS A 28 11.61 37.35 -6.81
C HIS A 28 10.94 38.52 -6.08
N ALA A 29 11.69 39.27 -5.26
CA ALA A 29 11.16 40.40 -4.48
C ALA A 29 10.45 41.44 -5.37
N ASP A 30 10.94 41.64 -6.58
CA ASP A 30 10.38 42.55 -7.57
C ASP A 30 9.52 41.87 -8.66
N ALA A 31 9.10 40.62 -8.48
CA ALA A 31 8.35 39.86 -9.50
C ALA A 31 7.11 40.60 -10.03
N LEU A 32 6.37 41.31 -9.17
CA LEU A 32 5.19 42.09 -9.56
C LEU A 32 5.53 43.28 -10.48
N LYS A 33 6.75 43.82 -10.39
CA LYS A 33 7.23 44.91 -11.24
C LYS A 33 7.74 44.39 -12.59
N LEU A 34 8.35 43.20 -12.60
CA LEU A 34 8.95 42.59 -13.78
C LEU A 34 7.93 41.99 -14.75
N ILE A 35 6.83 41.44 -14.22
CA ILE A 35 5.77 40.87 -15.05
C ILE A 35 5.04 41.99 -15.78
N LYS A 36 4.85 41.87 -17.09
CA LYS A 36 4.16 42.87 -17.92
C LYS A 36 2.67 42.57 -18.11
N ASN A 37 2.31 41.29 -18.03
CA ASN A 37 0.93 40.84 -18.21
C ASN A 37 0.14 40.99 -16.90
N PRO A 38 -1.05 41.60 -16.92
CA PRO A 38 -1.86 41.78 -15.70
C PRO A 38 -2.37 40.44 -15.14
N GLU A 39 -2.75 39.50 -16.02
CA GLU A 39 -3.25 38.17 -15.61
C GLU A 39 -2.21 37.37 -14.81
N ASP A 40 -0.94 37.41 -15.25
CA ASP A 40 0.16 36.74 -14.56
C ASP A 40 0.46 37.39 -13.19
N ARG A 41 0.23 38.70 -13.06
CA ARG A 41 0.36 39.41 -11.77
C ARG A 41 -0.75 38.98 -10.81
N ASP A 42 -1.99 38.95 -11.29
CA ASP A 42 -3.15 38.56 -10.49
C ASP A 42 -3.07 37.08 -10.07
N PHE A 43 -2.56 36.22 -10.95
CA PHE A 43 -2.29 34.82 -10.63
C PHE A 43 -1.25 34.66 -9.52
N LEU A 44 -0.15 35.41 -9.56
CA LEU A 44 0.84 35.39 -8.48
C LEU A 44 0.26 35.91 -7.16
N LEU A 45 -0.61 36.91 -7.19
CA LEU A 45 -1.29 37.39 -5.98
C LEU A 45 -2.22 36.31 -5.40
N ALA A 46 -2.99 35.63 -6.26
CA ALA A 46 -3.86 34.53 -5.84
C ALA A 46 -3.09 33.33 -5.25
N GLN A 47 -1.86 33.09 -5.69
CA GLN A 47 -0.98 32.06 -5.10
C GLN A 47 -0.46 32.43 -3.71
N ARG A 48 -0.28 33.74 -3.44
CA ARG A 48 0.15 34.30 -2.15
C ARG A 48 -0.98 34.36 -1.12
N GLU A 49 -2.24 34.24 -1.55
CA GLU A 49 -3.38 34.18 -0.64
C GLU A 49 -3.31 32.93 0.28
N ILE A 50 -3.46 33.16 1.58
CA ILE A 50 -3.56 32.10 2.59
C ILE A 50 -4.76 31.22 2.26
N GLY A 51 -4.53 29.93 2.03
CA GLY A 51 -5.58 28.98 1.68
C GLY A 51 -5.81 28.75 0.19
N ARG A 52 -4.82 29.04 -0.68
CA ARG A 52 -4.69 28.62 -2.11
C ARG A 52 -5.98 28.09 -2.74
N ARG A 53 -6.71 28.95 -3.46
CA ARG A 53 -7.81 28.53 -4.33
C ARG A 53 -7.29 27.55 -5.39
N GLY A 54 -7.47 26.24 -5.19
CA GLY A 54 -7.06 25.19 -6.13
C GLY A 54 -6.33 23.99 -5.52
N SER A 55 -6.08 23.98 -4.21
CA SER A 55 -5.63 22.75 -3.54
C SER A 55 -6.78 21.75 -3.46
N LEU A 56 -6.77 20.72 -4.32
CA LEU A 56 -7.66 19.57 -4.17
C LEU A 56 -7.28 18.85 -2.86
N GLY A 57 -8.13 18.98 -1.84
CA GLY A 57 -7.86 18.44 -0.51
C GLY A 57 -7.77 16.91 -0.51
N SER A 58 -7.27 16.35 0.59
CA SER A 58 -7.21 14.90 0.80
C SER A 58 -8.58 14.23 0.71
N VAL A 59 -9.64 14.92 1.14
CA VAL A 59 -11.03 14.45 1.12
C VAL A 59 -11.53 14.24 -0.31
N ASP A 60 -11.30 15.21 -1.19
CA ASP A 60 -11.69 15.12 -2.60
C ASP A 60 -10.91 14.02 -3.33
N LEU A 61 -9.64 13.81 -2.96
CA LEU A 61 -8.81 12.75 -3.52
C LEU A 61 -9.29 11.34 -3.11
N VAL A 62 -9.85 11.21 -1.91
CA VAL A 62 -10.48 9.96 -1.43
C VAL A 62 -11.74 9.68 -2.23
N LEU A 63 -12.62 10.67 -2.39
CA LEU A 63 -13.84 10.55 -3.20
C LEU A 63 -13.55 10.15 -4.64
N VAL A 64 -12.58 10.79 -5.30
CA VAL A 64 -12.17 10.45 -6.67
C VAL A 64 -11.66 9.00 -6.78
N ARG A 65 -10.93 8.50 -5.77
CA ARG A 65 -10.44 7.12 -5.75
C ARG A 65 -11.56 6.12 -5.50
N GLU A 66 -12.50 6.45 -4.62
CA GLU A 66 -13.67 5.62 -4.30
C GLU A 66 -14.59 5.50 -5.52
N GLU A 67 -14.90 6.61 -6.19
CA GLU A 67 -15.68 6.61 -7.42
C GLU A 67 -15.00 5.83 -8.55
N ALA A 68 -13.69 5.97 -8.70
CA ALA A 68 -12.91 5.20 -9.68
C ALA A 68 -12.89 3.70 -9.36
N ALA A 69 -12.87 3.33 -8.07
CA ALA A 69 -12.96 1.94 -7.63
C ALA A 69 -14.37 1.37 -7.86
N GLN A 70 -15.42 2.16 -7.61
CA GLN A 70 -16.82 1.81 -7.84
C GLN A 70 -17.06 1.53 -9.33
N LYS A 71 -16.65 2.45 -10.22
CA LYS A 71 -16.76 2.28 -11.68
C LYS A 71 -16.03 1.04 -12.18
N LYS A 72 -14.88 0.68 -11.60
CA LYS A 72 -14.16 -0.55 -11.94
C LYS A 72 -14.90 -1.81 -11.49
N LYS A 73 -15.51 -1.80 -10.30
CA LYS A 73 -16.34 -2.93 -9.81
C LYS A 73 -17.58 -3.13 -10.69
N GLU A 74 -18.26 -2.05 -11.05
CA GLU A 74 -19.43 -2.09 -11.93
C GLU A 74 -19.08 -2.62 -13.33
N ALA A 75 -17.98 -2.16 -13.92
CA ALA A 75 -17.52 -2.67 -15.21
C ALA A 75 -17.18 -4.17 -15.16
N ASN A 76 -16.56 -4.63 -14.07
CA ASN A 76 -16.25 -6.05 -13.86
C ASN A 76 -17.53 -6.89 -13.69
N ALA A 77 -18.50 -6.42 -12.89
CA ALA A 77 -19.79 -7.08 -12.72
C ALA A 77 -20.56 -7.19 -14.04
N ARG A 78 -20.58 -6.13 -14.86
CA ARG A 78 -21.18 -6.17 -16.20
C ARG A 78 -20.51 -7.19 -17.11
N GLN A 79 -19.19 -7.33 -17.02
CA GLN A 79 -18.45 -8.33 -17.79
C GLN A 79 -18.77 -9.75 -17.32
N ILE A 80 -18.85 -9.97 -16.00
CA ILE A 80 -19.23 -11.27 -15.42
C ILE A 80 -20.64 -11.67 -15.89
N GLU A 81 -21.62 -10.76 -15.77
CA GLU A 81 -23.00 -11.05 -16.19
C GLU A 81 -23.11 -11.30 -17.69
N ARG A 82 -22.35 -10.57 -18.52
CA ARG A 82 -22.28 -10.86 -19.96
C ARG A 82 -21.74 -12.27 -20.21
N THR A 83 -20.61 -12.63 -19.58
CA THR A 83 -20.05 -13.98 -19.73
C THR A 83 -20.95 -15.08 -19.19
N ARG A 84 -21.75 -14.79 -18.16
CA ARG A 84 -22.73 -15.72 -17.58
C ARG A 84 -23.90 -15.93 -18.55
N MET A 85 -24.48 -14.86 -19.08
CA MET A 85 -25.54 -14.94 -20.09
C MET A 85 -25.07 -15.66 -21.35
N GLU A 86 -23.83 -15.45 -21.78
CA GLU A 86 -23.21 -16.20 -22.89
C GLU A 86 -23.11 -17.70 -22.56
N GLN A 87 -22.69 -18.08 -21.34
CA GLN A 87 -22.66 -19.48 -20.90
C GLN A 87 -24.06 -20.11 -20.82
N GLU A 88 -25.05 -19.37 -20.32
CA GLU A 88 -26.44 -19.82 -20.22
C GLU A 88 -27.09 -19.96 -21.61
N ALA A 89 -26.82 -19.04 -22.53
CA ALA A 89 -27.27 -19.13 -23.92
C ALA A 89 -26.67 -20.35 -24.62
N LEU A 90 -25.38 -20.61 -24.41
CA LEU A 90 -24.71 -21.83 -24.90
C LEU A 90 -25.28 -23.11 -24.27
N CYS A 91 -25.73 -23.07 -23.02
CA CYS A 91 -26.36 -24.20 -22.32
C CYS A 91 -27.80 -24.47 -22.83
N SER A 92 -28.56 -23.41 -23.16
CA SER A 92 -29.95 -23.56 -23.64
C SER A 92 -30.06 -24.22 -25.03
N GLN A 93 -29.00 -24.22 -25.83
CA GLN A 93 -28.93 -25.00 -27.08
C GLN A 93 -28.60 -26.48 -26.87
N VAL A 94 -28.22 -26.91 -25.67
CA VAL A 94 -27.92 -28.33 -25.36
C VAL A 94 -29.16 -28.98 -24.74
N LYS A 95 -30.03 -29.50 -25.59
CA LYS A 95 -31.17 -30.33 -25.17
C LYS A 95 -30.86 -31.79 -25.46
N LEU A 96 -30.09 -32.46 -24.59
CA LEU A 96 -30.26 -33.90 -24.26
C LEU A 96 -29.30 -34.39 -23.16
N ALA A 97 -29.90 -35.11 -22.20
CA ALA A 97 -29.36 -35.97 -21.13
C ALA A 97 -28.93 -35.30 -19.80
N SER A 98 -29.87 -35.31 -18.83
CA SER A 98 -29.62 -35.12 -17.39
C SER A 98 -29.08 -36.39 -16.72
N TYR A 99 -28.11 -36.22 -15.81
CA TYR A 99 -28.13 -36.59 -14.38
C TYR A 99 -26.78 -36.10 -13.78
N SER A 100 -26.57 -35.68 -12.53
CA SER A 100 -27.34 -35.65 -11.29
C SER A 100 -26.81 -34.45 -10.47
N SER A 101 -27.69 -33.84 -9.69
CA SER A 101 -27.37 -32.84 -8.67
C SER A 101 -27.12 -33.54 -7.34
N VAL A 102 -26.06 -33.18 -6.60
CA VAL A 102 -26.07 -33.24 -5.13
C VAL A 102 -25.27 -32.07 -4.54
N SER A 103 -25.91 -31.41 -3.58
CA SER A 103 -25.37 -30.44 -2.63
C SER A 103 -25.05 -31.18 -1.33
N SER A 104 -23.85 -31.00 -0.75
CA SER A 104 -23.67 -30.53 0.64
C SER A 104 -22.22 -30.63 1.13
N GLU A 105 -21.94 -29.73 2.05
CA GLU A 105 -20.81 -29.54 2.95
C GLU A 105 -20.39 -30.75 3.82
N SER A 106 -19.12 -30.73 4.26
CA SER A 106 -18.47 -31.47 5.38
C SER A 106 -17.42 -32.55 5.03
N GLU A 107 -16.19 -32.27 5.47
CA GLU A 107 -15.14 -33.13 6.07
C GLU A 107 -14.93 -34.60 5.61
N GLY A 108 -13.70 -34.90 5.16
CA GLY A 108 -12.97 -36.13 5.52
C GLY A 108 -12.94 -37.35 4.57
N CYS A 109 -11.74 -37.95 4.49
CA CYS A 109 -11.37 -39.34 4.12
C CYS A 109 -11.18 -39.80 2.64
N VAL A 110 -9.91 -40.00 2.28
CA VAL A 110 -9.22 -41.30 1.98
C VAL A 110 -9.94 -42.41 1.17
N LEU A 111 -9.24 -42.80 0.07
CA LEU A 111 -9.07 -44.11 -0.61
C LEU A 111 -10.07 -44.62 -1.69
N GLU A 112 -9.48 -44.77 -2.90
CA GLU A 112 -9.65 -45.71 -4.04
C GLU A 112 -10.99 -46.41 -4.32
N GLU A 113 -11.43 -46.36 -5.58
CA GLU A 113 -11.79 -47.57 -6.34
C GLU A 113 -11.67 -47.35 -7.86
N LYS A 114 -11.07 -48.35 -8.53
CA LYS A 114 -10.97 -48.54 -9.98
C LYS A 114 -12.34 -48.69 -10.63
N GLY A 115 -12.52 -48.06 -11.80
CA GLY A 115 -13.57 -48.43 -12.76
C GLY A 115 -13.22 -47.91 -14.14
N ALA A 116 -13.00 -48.84 -15.08
CA ALA A 116 -12.49 -48.56 -16.41
C ALA A 116 -13.60 -48.30 -17.45
N VAL A 117 -13.17 -47.63 -18.53
CA VAL A 117 -13.72 -47.61 -19.89
C VAL A 117 -14.85 -46.62 -20.21
N GLY A 118 -14.49 -45.68 -21.10
CA GLY A 118 -15.32 -45.30 -22.25
C GLY A 118 -15.83 -43.87 -22.23
N GLY A 119 -15.34 -43.03 -23.16
CA GLY A 119 -16.09 -41.87 -23.63
C GLY A 119 -15.31 -40.59 -23.87
N ASP A 120 -15.04 -40.36 -25.15
CA ASP A 120 -15.10 -39.07 -25.87
C ASP A 120 -14.13 -37.92 -25.52
N ALA A 121 -13.63 -37.28 -26.58
CA ALA A 121 -12.54 -36.32 -26.59
C ALA A 121 -12.95 -34.94 -26.03
N GLY A 122 -13.26 -34.90 -24.73
CA GLY A 122 -13.33 -33.67 -23.97
C GLY A 122 -11.95 -33.05 -23.86
N HIS A 123 -11.76 -31.84 -24.39
CA HIS A 123 -10.53 -31.08 -24.17
C HIS A 123 -10.30 -30.99 -22.66
N PRO A 124 -9.17 -31.51 -22.13
CA PRO A 124 -8.96 -31.54 -20.70
C PRO A 124 -8.89 -30.08 -20.22
N LYS A 125 -9.83 -29.69 -19.35
CA LYS A 125 -9.70 -28.47 -18.56
C LYS A 125 -8.36 -28.60 -17.83
N ARG A 126 -7.32 -27.92 -18.34
CA ARG A 126 -5.97 -28.00 -17.78
C ARG A 126 -6.09 -27.55 -16.34
N LYS A 127 -6.01 -28.50 -15.40
CA LYS A 127 -5.80 -28.18 -13.98
C LYS A 127 -4.57 -27.28 -13.97
N ARG A 128 -4.72 -26.01 -13.58
CA ARG A 128 -3.57 -25.14 -13.39
C ARG A 128 -2.66 -25.88 -12.40
N LYS A 129 -1.43 -26.19 -12.81
CA LYS A 129 -0.45 -26.78 -11.90
C LYS A 129 -0.45 -25.91 -10.64
N GLN A 130 -0.69 -26.52 -9.48
CA GLN A 130 -0.56 -25.78 -8.23
C GLN A 130 0.91 -25.43 -8.07
N VAL A 131 1.18 -24.15 -7.86
CA VAL A 131 2.53 -23.65 -7.66
C VAL A 131 2.79 -23.68 -6.17
N GLU A 132 3.86 -24.34 -5.76
CA GLU A 132 4.21 -24.51 -4.35
C GLU A 132 4.61 -23.17 -3.73
N ASN A 133 4.20 -22.95 -2.47
CA ASN A 133 4.51 -21.71 -1.76
C ASN A 133 5.88 -21.80 -1.08
N VAL A 134 6.83 -20.99 -1.54
CA VAL A 134 8.19 -20.89 -0.97
C VAL A 134 8.27 -19.83 0.15
N TRP A 135 7.26 -18.98 0.29
CA TRP A 135 7.30 -17.85 1.21
C TRP A 135 6.98 -18.28 2.64
N THR A 136 8.00 -18.18 3.50
CA THR A 136 7.90 -18.36 4.95
C THR A 136 8.15 -17.03 5.67
N PRO A 137 7.62 -16.83 6.90
CA PRO A 137 7.88 -15.61 7.68
C PRO A 137 9.37 -15.39 7.95
N GLY A 138 10.13 -16.48 8.12
CA GLY A 138 11.59 -16.42 8.28
C GLY A 138 12.29 -15.91 7.01
N LEU A 139 11.88 -16.42 5.83
CA LEU A 139 12.42 -15.95 4.55
C LEU A 139 12.06 -14.48 4.31
N THR A 140 10.82 -14.06 4.56
CA THR A 140 10.42 -12.66 4.39
C THR A 140 11.19 -11.73 5.34
N ALA A 141 11.40 -12.14 6.59
CA ALA A 141 12.19 -11.40 7.55
C ALA A 141 13.66 -11.28 7.13
N ALA A 142 14.28 -12.36 6.65
CA ALA A 142 15.65 -12.35 6.15
C ALA A 142 15.81 -11.41 4.95
N LEU A 143 14.84 -11.40 4.03
CA LEU A 143 14.83 -10.50 2.89
C LEU A 143 14.68 -9.04 3.31
N ASP A 144 13.89 -8.74 4.34
CA ASP A 144 13.73 -7.38 4.86
C ASP A 144 15.01 -6.88 5.55
N ARG A 145 15.68 -7.74 6.32
CA ARG A 145 16.98 -7.43 6.96
C ARG A 145 18.07 -7.12 5.94
N THR A 146 18.10 -7.89 4.84
CA THR A 146 19.07 -7.71 3.74
C THR A 146 18.68 -6.59 2.77
N LYS A 147 17.53 -5.94 2.96
CA LYS A 147 17.03 -4.81 2.15
C LYS A 147 16.99 -5.10 0.64
N ILE A 148 16.83 -6.36 0.25
CA ILE A 148 16.79 -6.75 -1.18
C ILE A 148 15.49 -6.23 -1.81
N SER A 149 15.57 -5.60 -2.98
CA SER A 149 14.39 -5.11 -3.70
C SER A 149 13.50 -6.26 -4.19
N ASN A 150 12.17 -6.08 -4.16
CA ASN A 150 11.20 -7.05 -4.68
C ASN A 150 11.48 -7.50 -6.12
N ARG A 151 12.15 -6.66 -6.92
CA ARG A 151 12.56 -7.00 -8.30
C ARG A 151 13.71 -8.00 -8.32
N VAL A 152 14.64 -7.91 -7.37
CA VAL A 152 15.87 -8.68 -7.33
C VAL A 152 15.65 -10.05 -6.69
N VAL A 153 14.77 -10.13 -5.69
CA VAL A 153 14.51 -11.37 -4.95
C VAL A 153 14.20 -12.57 -5.86
N PRO A 154 13.29 -12.48 -6.85
CA PRO A 154 13.00 -13.61 -7.74
C PRO A 154 14.25 -14.16 -8.43
N TYR A 155 15.14 -13.31 -8.95
CA TYR A 155 16.34 -13.76 -9.65
C TYR A 155 17.30 -14.52 -8.73
N VAL A 156 17.50 -14.01 -7.51
CA VAL A 156 18.34 -14.69 -6.51
C VAL A 156 17.72 -16.03 -6.12
N LEU A 157 16.42 -16.05 -5.83
CA LEU A 157 15.71 -17.27 -5.44
C LEU A 157 15.68 -18.31 -6.57
N THR A 158 15.57 -17.88 -7.84
CA THR A 158 15.60 -18.80 -8.97
C THR A 158 16.94 -19.50 -9.10
N GLU A 159 18.06 -18.78 -8.93
CA GLU A 159 19.38 -19.39 -9.01
C GLU A 159 19.67 -20.30 -7.81
N VAL A 160 19.21 -19.91 -6.62
CA VAL A 160 19.30 -20.77 -5.42
C VAL A 160 18.47 -22.05 -5.60
N ALA A 161 17.24 -21.95 -6.10
CA ALA A 161 16.39 -23.12 -6.35
C ALA A 161 17.02 -24.08 -7.37
N LYS A 162 17.54 -23.55 -8.48
CA LYS A 162 18.27 -24.33 -9.49
C LYS A 162 19.49 -25.04 -8.87
N SER A 163 20.25 -24.32 -8.04
CA SER A 163 21.43 -24.87 -7.36
C SER A 163 21.08 -26.00 -6.38
N LEU A 164 19.88 -25.95 -5.80
CA LEU A 164 19.33 -26.99 -4.92
C LEU A 164 18.62 -28.12 -5.67
N GLY A 165 18.53 -28.06 -7.01
CA GLY A 165 17.88 -29.07 -7.84
C GLY A 165 16.35 -28.94 -7.94
N HIS A 166 15.78 -27.79 -7.54
CA HIS A 166 14.35 -27.50 -7.70
C HIS A 166 14.06 -26.76 -9.00
N ASP A 167 12.95 -27.11 -9.68
CA ASP A 167 12.51 -26.40 -10.88
C ASP A 167 11.86 -25.05 -10.50
N PRO A 168 12.38 -23.90 -10.98
CA PRO A 168 11.80 -22.60 -10.68
C PRO A 168 10.37 -22.40 -11.20
N VAL A 169 9.90 -23.21 -12.17
CA VAL A 169 8.53 -23.12 -12.71
C VAL A 169 7.49 -23.63 -11.71
N GLU A 170 7.88 -24.53 -10.82
CA GLU A 170 6.98 -25.16 -9.84
C GLU A 170 6.82 -24.31 -8.57
N LEU A 171 7.66 -23.28 -8.41
CA LEU A 171 7.77 -22.46 -7.21
C LEU A 171 7.15 -21.07 -7.40
N ASN A 172 6.49 -20.54 -6.37
CA ASN A 172 5.83 -19.24 -6.44
C ASN A 172 6.83 -18.08 -6.29
N MET A 173 7.62 -17.82 -7.32
CA MET A 173 8.67 -16.78 -7.31
C MET A 173 8.25 -15.44 -7.94
N SER A 174 6.94 -15.19 -8.11
CA SER A 174 6.48 -13.94 -8.71
C SER A 174 6.85 -12.72 -7.86
N ARG A 175 7.32 -11.65 -8.52
CA ARG A 175 7.56 -10.34 -7.88
C ARG A 175 6.37 -9.84 -7.05
N PHE A 176 5.15 -10.10 -7.51
CA PHE A 176 3.94 -9.71 -6.80
C PHE A 176 3.72 -10.56 -5.54
N SER A 177 4.07 -11.84 -5.58
CA SER A 177 4.03 -12.71 -4.40
C SER A 177 4.99 -12.18 -3.34
N VAL A 178 6.25 -11.90 -3.69
CA VAL A 178 7.25 -11.30 -2.79
C VAL A 178 6.68 -10.07 -2.06
N LYS A 179 6.09 -9.16 -2.84
CA LYS A 179 5.50 -7.92 -2.31
C LYS A 179 4.37 -8.22 -1.32
N ARG A 180 3.42 -9.06 -1.71
CA ARG A 180 2.25 -9.41 -0.87
C ARG A 180 2.66 -10.06 0.44
N TYR A 181 3.60 -11.01 0.40
CA TYR A 181 4.06 -11.69 1.62
C TYR A 181 4.82 -10.75 2.56
N ARG A 182 5.63 -9.82 2.03
CA ARG A 182 6.27 -8.77 2.84
C ARG A 182 5.26 -7.81 3.47
N GLU A 183 4.24 -7.39 2.72
CA GLU A 183 3.19 -6.54 3.24
C GLU A 183 2.40 -7.22 4.36
N ARG A 184 2.03 -8.49 4.16
CA ARG A 184 1.37 -9.30 5.20
C ARG A 184 2.24 -9.46 6.43
N TYR A 185 3.50 -9.86 6.27
CA TYR A 185 4.43 -10.02 7.38
C TYR A 185 4.61 -8.72 8.18
N ARG A 186 4.71 -7.56 7.52
CA ARG A 186 4.79 -6.27 8.20
C ARG A 186 3.50 -5.89 8.89
N ALA A 187 2.35 -6.19 8.30
CA ALA A 187 1.05 -5.94 8.90
C ALA A 187 0.83 -6.80 10.16
N GLU A 188 1.17 -8.09 10.09
CA GLU A 188 1.15 -9.02 11.23
C GLU A 188 2.08 -8.54 12.33
N LYS A 189 3.36 -8.25 12.01
CA LYS A 189 4.32 -7.75 13.00
C LYS A 189 3.90 -6.41 13.61
N TRP A 190 3.28 -5.53 12.82
CA TRP A 190 2.72 -4.28 13.34
C TRP A 190 1.55 -4.53 14.27
N ALA A 191 0.67 -5.49 13.96
CA ALA A 191 -0.42 -5.88 14.84
C ALA A 191 0.10 -6.45 16.16
N ASP A 192 1.06 -7.38 16.11
CA ASP A 192 1.71 -7.96 17.29
C ASP A 192 2.31 -6.87 18.19
N LEU A 193 3.04 -5.92 17.59
CA LEU A 193 3.63 -4.80 18.32
C LEU A 193 2.56 -3.91 18.94
N LYS A 194 1.52 -3.58 18.17
CA LYS A 194 0.41 -2.74 18.63
C LYS A 194 -0.36 -3.40 19.78
N GLU A 195 -0.47 -4.72 19.78
CA GLU A 195 -1.04 -5.49 20.89
C GLU A 195 -0.15 -5.40 22.14
N GLY A 196 1.16 -5.65 22.02
CA GLY A 196 2.10 -5.52 23.15
C GLY A 196 2.14 -4.11 23.77
N PHE A 197 1.90 -3.06 22.99
CA PHE A 197 1.76 -1.70 23.53
C PHE A 197 0.47 -1.46 24.31
N LYS A 198 -0.63 -2.16 23.98
CA LYS A 198 -1.89 -2.08 24.75
C LYS A 198 -1.77 -2.78 26.09
N GLU A 199 -1.08 -3.92 26.13
CA GLU A 199 -0.90 -4.74 27.33
C GLU A 199 -0.02 -4.05 28.38
N THR A 200 0.96 -3.26 27.94
CA THR A 200 1.88 -2.54 28.83
C THR A 200 1.32 -1.23 29.40
N GLY A 201 0.07 -0.86 29.09
CA GLY A 201 -0.60 0.33 29.61
C GLY A 201 0.03 1.67 29.18
N ASN A 202 1.10 1.63 28.39
CA ASN A 202 1.83 2.80 27.94
C ASN A 202 1.17 3.35 26.67
N HIS A 203 0.23 4.28 26.86
CA HIS A 203 -0.33 5.08 25.77
C HIS A 203 0.76 6.01 25.20
N VAL A 204 1.53 5.52 24.24
CA VAL A 204 2.43 6.36 23.44
C VAL A 204 1.60 7.05 22.36
N SER A 205 1.23 8.30 22.60
CA SER A 205 0.71 9.19 21.56
C SER A 205 1.84 9.50 20.58
N PHE A 206 1.76 8.96 19.36
CA PHE A 206 2.67 9.30 18.27
C PHE A 206 2.26 10.67 17.72
N ASN A 207 2.96 11.72 18.13
CA ASN A 207 2.89 13.02 17.47
C ASN A 207 3.74 12.95 16.19
N GLU A 208 3.09 13.13 15.04
CA GLU A 208 3.70 13.22 13.71
C GLU A 208 4.52 14.52 13.56
N THR A 209 5.59 14.65 14.33
CA THR A 209 6.66 15.62 14.03
C THR A 209 7.98 14.94 14.34
N GLY A 210 8.68 14.53 13.29
CA GLY A 210 10.07 14.10 13.41
C GLY A 210 10.94 15.28 13.87
N SER A 211 11.17 15.38 15.17
CA SER A 211 12.28 16.14 15.73
C SER A 211 12.60 15.66 17.15
N SER A 212 13.86 15.22 17.32
CA SER A 212 14.61 15.06 18.57
C SER A 212 13.96 14.28 19.73
N PHE A 213 14.34 13.01 19.84
CA PHE A 213 14.34 12.25 21.09
C PHE A 213 15.29 12.90 22.10
N LEU A 214 14.76 13.43 23.20
CA LEU A 214 15.43 13.39 24.49
C LEU A 214 14.39 12.95 25.54
N PRO A 215 14.51 11.74 26.12
CA PRO A 215 13.74 11.39 27.29
C PRO A 215 14.32 12.16 28.49
N SER A 216 13.58 13.14 29.01
CA SER A 216 13.87 13.75 30.31
C SER A 216 13.62 12.71 31.40
N TRP A 217 14.68 12.02 31.80
CA TRP A 217 14.69 11.15 32.97
C TRP A 217 14.88 12.03 34.22
N ILE A 218 13.81 12.21 35.00
CA ILE A 218 13.91 12.80 36.35
C ILE A 218 13.60 11.65 37.32
N PRO A 219 14.58 11.10 38.05
CA PRO A 219 14.30 10.14 39.11
C PRO A 219 13.80 10.87 40.36
N GLU A 220 12.69 10.40 40.92
CA GLU A 220 12.20 10.77 42.24
C GLU A 220 13.26 10.47 43.31
N ARG A 221 13.47 11.47 44.17
CA ARG A 221 14.41 11.43 45.29
C ARG A 221 13.75 10.67 46.45
N VAL A 222 14.35 9.56 46.86
CA VAL A 222 14.14 8.96 48.20
C VAL A 222 14.86 9.80 49.24
#